data_AF-A0A562ZQZ0-F1
#
_entry.id   AF-A0A562ZQZ0-F1
#
_cell.length_a   1.000
_cell.length_b   1.000
_cell.length_c   1.000
_cell.angle_alpha   90.00
_cell.angle_beta   90.00
_cell.angle_gamma   90.00
#
_symmetry.space_group_name_H-M   'P 1'
#
loop_
_entity.id
_entity.type
_entity.pdbx_description
1 polymer ?
#
loop_
_entity_poly.entity_id
_entity_poly.type
_entity_poly.pdbx_seq_one_letter_code
_entity_poly.pdbx_strand_id
1 'polypeptide(L)'
;MNNLPFRTLLYRYFFFGWLFRELDSDGNLFERAAVLRHNQRQAAWLPVYIRRWLCCCGLFCAAGAVLEGWLDAPGMGAAFYALGGVCLSAAITTTTAWIGLRQPLA
;
A
#
# COMPACT_ATOMS: atom_id res chain seq x y z
N MET A 1 -18.50 -21.42 5.32
CA MET A 1 -17.59 -20.25 5.26
C MET A 1 -16.24 -20.76 4.79
N ASN A 2 -15.82 -20.47 3.55
CA ASN A 2 -14.48 -20.84 3.09
C ASN A 2 -13.47 -19.97 3.86
N ASN A 3 -12.79 -20.54 4.84
CA ASN A 3 -11.73 -19.86 5.58
C ASN A 3 -10.57 -19.60 4.63
N LEU A 4 -10.38 -18.34 4.25
CA LEU A 4 -9.19 -17.93 3.52
C LEU A 4 -7.96 -18.19 4.40
N PRO A 5 -6.86 -18.72 3.85
CA PRO A 5 -5.65 -18.92 4.63
C PRO A 5 -5.12 -17.58 5.14
N PHE A 6 -4.58 -17.56 6.36
CA PHE A 6 -4.09 -16.35 7.03
C PHE A 6 -3.14 -15.51 6.16
N ARG A 7 -2.26 -16.17 5.40
CA ARG A 7 -1.34 -15.50 4.45
C ARG A 7 -2.09 -14.66 3.41
N THR A 8 -3.21 -15.16 2.89
CA THR A 8 -4.02 -14.45 1.90
C THR A 8 -4.72 -13.25 2.52
N LEU A 9 -5.20 -13.38 3.76
CA LEU A 9 -5.76 -12.26 4.51
C LEU A 9 -4.71 -11.18 4.76
N LEU A 10 -3.51 -11.56 5.20
CA LEU A 10 -2.41 -10.64 5.44
C LEU A 10 -2.01 -9.90 4.16
N TYR A 11 -1.89 -10.63 3.05
CA TYR A 11 -1.59 -10.04 1.75
C TYR A 11 -2.66 -9.03 1.33
N ARG A 12 -3.95 -9.40 1.38
CA ARG A 12 -5.06 -8.49 1.02
C ARG A 12 -5.22 -7.31 1.98
N TYR A 13 -4.72 -7.44 3.21
CA TYR A 13 -4.76 -6.37 4.19
C TYR A 13 -3.71 -5.29 3.90
N PHE A 14 -2.48 -5.68 3.55
CA PHE A 14 -1.38 -4.75 3.30
C PHE A 14 -1.24 -4.33 1.83
N PHE A 15 -1.61 -5.20 0.89
CA PHE A 15 -1.39 -5.01 -0.53
C PHE A 15 -2.71 -4.93 -1.30
N PHE A 16 -2.69 -4.15 -2.37
CA PHE A 16 -3.84 -3.87 -3.22
C PHE A 16 -3.74 -4.49 -4.61
N GLY A 17 -2.67 -5.24 -4.92
CA GLY A 17 -2.47 -5.82 -6.26
C GLY A 17 -3.64 -6.69 -6.72
N TRP A 18 -4.28 -7.41 -5.78
CA TRP A 18 -5.47 -8.23 -6.05
C TRP A 18 -6.72 -7.44 -6.47
N LEU A 19 -6.74 -6.13 -6.22
CA LEU A 19 -7.90 -5.27 -6.47
C LEU A 19 -7.96 -4.83 -7.94
N PHE A 20 -6.81 -4.76 -8.60
CA PHE A 20 -6.69 -4.27 -9.97
C PHE A 20 -6.68 -5.43 -10.96
N ARG A 21 -7.27 -5.19 -12.12
CA ARG A 21 -7.21 -6.11 -13.25
C ARG A 21 -6.08 -5.67 -14.17
N GLU A 22 -5.24 -6.63 -14.56
CA GLU A 22 -4.16 -6.42 -15.51
C GLU A 22 -4.74 -6.21 -16.92
N LEU A 23 -4.07 -5.38 -17.73
CA LEU A 23 -4.42 -5.24 -19.15
C LEU A 23 -3.72 -6.35 -19.93
N ASP A 24 -4.49 -7.14 -20.66
CA ASP A 24 -3.92 -8.06 -21.63
C ASP A 24 -3.37 -7.27 -22.83
N SER A 25 -2.13 -7.58 -23.21
CA SER A 25 -1.40 -6.91 -24.30
C SER A 25 -2.13 -7.01 -25.64
N ASP A 26 -2.90 -8.09 -25.86
CA ASP A 26 -3.61 -8.36 -27.12
C ASP A 26 -5.09 -7.93 -27.11
N GLY A 27 -5.58 -7.34 -26.01
CA GLY A 27 -6.98 -6.97 -25.85
C GLY A 27 -7.42 -5.77 -26.71
N ASN A 28 -8.66 -5.81 -27.20
CA ASN A 28 -9.26 -4.75 -28.03
C ASN A 28 -9.39 -3.43 -27.24
N LEU A 29 -9.43 -2.27 -27.93
CA LEU A 29 -9.52 -0.93 -27.31
C LEU A 29 -10.69 -0.81 -26.31
N PHE A 30 -11.82 -1.46 -26.62
CA PHE A 30 -12.99 -1.50 -25.73
C PHE A 30 -12.74 -2.28 -24.44
N GLU A 31 -12.00 -3.39 -24.49
CA GLU A 31 -11.65 -4.18 -23.31
C GLU A 31 -10.69 -3.41 -22.42
N ARG A 32 -9.70 -2.73 -23.01
CA ARG A 32 -8.78 -1.86 -22.29
C ARG A 32 -9.51 -0.73 -21.57
N ALA A 33 -10.47 -0.08 -22.23
CA ALA A 33 -11.29 0.96 -21.62
C ALA A 33 -12.16 0.42 -20.46
N ALA A 34 -12.71 -0.79 -20.60
CA ALA A 34 -13.49 -1.44 -19.55
C ALA A 34 -12.62 -1.80 -18.33
N VAL A 35 -11.42 -2.35 -18.54
CA VAL A 35 -10.44 -2.66 -17.48
C VAL A 35 -10.01 -1.38 -16.77
N LEU A 36 -9.71 -0.31 -17.51
CA LEU A 36 -9.32 0.95 -16.90
C LEU A 36 -10.45 1.54 -16.05
N ARG A 37 -11.69 1.59 -16.57
CA ARG A 37 -12.84 2.09 -15.81
C ARG A 37 -13.10 1.26 -14.55
N HIS A 38 -12.85 -0.05 -14.60
CA HIS A 38 -12.89 -0.91 -13.41
C HIS A 38 -11.80 -0.49 -12.40
N ASN A 39 -10.55 -0.37 -12.83
CA ASN A 39 -9.42 0.02 -11.99
C ASN A 39 -9.62 1.41 -11.36
N GLN A 40 -10.16 2.37 -12.12
CA GLN A 40 -10.51 3.71 -11.62
C GLN A 40 -11.56 3.66 -10.49
N ARG A 41 -12.59 2.81 -10.63
CA ARG A 41 -13.60 2.62 -9.57
C ARG A 41 -12.97 1.99 -8.33
N GLN A 42 -12.06 1.04 -8.52
CA GLN A 42 -11.35 0.39 -7.42
C GLN A 42 -10.33 1.30 -6.72
N ALA A 43 -9.80 2.32 -7.41
CA ALA A 43 -8.87 3.28 -6.83
C ALA A 43 -9.43 4.02 -5.60
N ALA A 44 -10.76 4.06 -5.41
CA ALA A 44 -11.40 4.59 -4.22
C ALA A 44 -10.95 3.91 -2.92
N TRP A 45 -10.43 2.67 -2.98
CA TRP A 45 -9.95 1.92 -1.82
C TRP A 45 -8.48 2.17 -1.48
N LEU A 46 -7.68 2.75 -2.38
CA LEU A 46 -6.25 3.03 -2.16
C LEU A 46 -5.97 3.90 -0.93
N PRO A 47 -6.76 4.96 -0.61
CA PRO A 47 -6.60 5.73 0.62
C PRO A 47 -6.62 4.89 1.91
N VAL A 48 -7.33 3.76 1.92
CA VAL A 48 -7.34 2.85 3.07
C VAL A 48 -5.97 2.22 3.27
N TYR A 49 -5.32 1.79 2.19
CA TYR A 49 -3.97 1.22 2.23
C TYR A 49 -2.93 2.29 2.60
N ILE A 50 -3.03 3.50 2.04
CA ILE A 50 -2.17 4.64 2.40
C ILE A 50 -2.23 4.89 3.91
N ARG A 51 -3.44 4.98 4.48
CA ARG A 51 -3.62 5.17 5.93
C ARG A 51 -3.00 4.04 6.75
N ARG A 52 -3.17 2.78 6.34
CA ARG A 52 -2.56 1.62 7.04
C ARG A 52 -1.04 1.71 7.07
N TRP A 53 -0.42 2.00 5.92
CA TRP A 53 1.03 2.14 5.82
C TRP A 53 1.56 3.35 6.61
N LEU A 54 0.86 4.48 6.59
CA LEU A 54 1.21 5.64 7.43
C LEU A 54 1.07 5.35 8.93
N CYS A 55 0.04 4.62 9.35
CA CYS A 55 -0.10 4.18 10.73
C CYS A 55 1.07 3.26 11.13
N CYS A 56 1.43 2.28 10.30
CA CYS A 56 2.59 1.42 10.56
C CYS A 56 3.89 2.23 10.63
N CYS A 57 4.09 3.18 9.72
CA CYS A 57 5.22 4.09 9.74
C CYS A 57 5.30 4.86 11.07
N GLY A 58 4.18 5.46 11.49
CA GLY A 58 4.10 6.20 12.74
C GLY A 58 4.39 5.33 13.97
N LEU A 59 3.87 4.10 14.00
CA LEU A 59 4.14 3.15 15.08
C LEU A 59 5.62 2.75 15.15
N PHE A 60 6.25 2.45 14.00
CA PHE A 60 7.67 2.12 13.96
C PHE A 60 8.55 3.31 14.36
N CYS A 61 8.25 4.52 13.89
CA CYS A 61 8.98 5.72 14.31
C CYS A 61 8.80 6.01 15.80
N ALA A 62 7.59 5.87 16.34
CA ALA A 62 7.34 6.05 17.76
C ALA A 62 8.10 5.03 18.62
N ALA A 63 8.11 3.76 18.21
CA ALA A 63 8.90 2.73 18.87
C ALA A 63 10.40 3.01 18.79
N GLY A 64 10.90 3.47 17.64
CA GLY A 64 12.28 3.90 17.47
C GLY A 64 12.66 5.02 18.43
N ALA A 65 11.82 6.05 18.55
CA ALA A 65 12.02 7.18 19.47
C ALA A 65 11.98 6.75 20.94
N VAL A 66 11.11 5.81 21.32
CA VAL A 66 11.09 5.25 22.68
C VAL A 66 12.37 4.47 22.97
N LEU A 67 12.82 3.62 22.05
CA LEU A 67 14.06 2.84 22.21
C LEU A 67 15.30 3.73 22.36
N GLU A 68 15.37 4.78 21.54
CA GLU A 68 16.47 5.74 21.58
C GLU A 68 16.42 6.60 22.85
N GLY A 69 15.25 7.17 23.19
CA GLY A 69 15.13 8.12 24.29
C GLY A 69 15.03 7.50 25.69
N TRP A 70 14.34 6.36 25.82
CA TRP A 70 14.03 5.78 27.14
C TRP A 70 14.93 4.60 27.50
N LEU A 71 15.44 3.89 26.49
CA LEU A 71 16.20 2.65 26.67
C LEU A 71 17.67 2.80 26.27
N ASP A 72 18.09 4.01 25.85
CA ASP A 72 19.46 4.33 25.38
C ASP A 72 19.99 3.30 24.38
N ALA A 73 19.10 2.83 23.49
CA ALA A 73 19.35 1.76 22.54
C ALA A 73 19.29 2.27 21.09
N PRO A 74 20.19 3.18 20.66
CA PRO A 74 20.12 3.85 19.37
C PRO A 74 20.24 2.89 18.18
N GLY A 75 21.00 1.79 18.33
CA GLY A 75 21.10 0.76 17.28
C GLY A 75 19.77 0.06 17.01
N MET A 76 18.98 -0.20 18.07
CA MET A 76 17.64 -0.78 17.91
C MET A 76 16.66 0.26 17.38
N GLY A 77 16.76 1.51 17.86
CA GLY A 77 15.97 2.63 17.33
C GLY A 77 16.15 2.82 15.82
N ALA A 78 17.39 2.77 15.32
CA ALA A 78 17.72 2.86 13.90
C ALA A 78 17.03 1.78 13.06
N ALA A 79 16.96 0.53 13.55
CA ALA A 79 16.26 -0.54 12.87
C ALA A 79 14.75 -0.27 12.75
N PHE A 80 14.14 0.29 13.79
CA PHE A 80 12.72 0.68 13.77
C PHE A 80 12.46 1.85 12.81
N TYR A 81 13.33 2.86 12.76
CA TYR A 81 13.22 3.93 11.77
C TYR A 81 13.36 3.40 10.34
N ALA A 82 14.28 2.45 10.09
CA ALA A 82 14.42 1.82 8.78
C ALA A 82 13.13 1.11 8.34
N LEU A 83 12.49 0.35 9.25
CA LEU A 83 11.18 -0.28 9.00
C LEU A 83 10.08 0.76 8.76
N GLY A 84 10.11 1.89 9.48
CA GLY A 84 9.25 3.04 9.22
C GLY A 84 9.44 3.60 7.81
N GLY A 85 10.68 3.73 7.35
CA GLY A 85 11.04 4.15 5.99
C GLY A 85 10.46 3.24 4.90
N VAL A 86 10.48 1.91 5.12
CA VAL A 86 9.83 0.94 4.21
C VAL A 86 8.32 1.13 4.17
N CYS A 87 7.69 1.41 5.31
CA CYS A 87 6.26 1.71 5.36
C CYS A 87 5.92 3.01 4.62
N LEU A 88 6.77 4.03 4.76
CA LEU A 88 6.62 5.30 4.06
C LEU A 88 6.75 5.13 2.54
N SER A 89 7.73 4.35 2.07
CA SER A 89 7.89 4.09 0.64
C SER A 89 6.67 3.36 0.06
N ALA A 90 6.10 2.40 0.79
CA ALA A 90 4.85 1.75 0.41
C ALA A 90 3.65 2.72 0.36
N ALA A 91 3.55 3.66 1.32
CA ALA A 91 2.52 4.71 1.28
C ALA A 91 2.69 5.62 0.06
N ILE A 92 3.93 6.00 -0.28
CA ILE A 92 4.25 6.85 -1.45
C ILE A 92 3.88 6.13 -2.75
N THR A 93 4.29 4.88 -2.95
CA THR A 93 3.96 4.12 -4.18
C THR A 93 2.46 3.88 -4.33
N THR A 94 1.74 3.67 -3.22
CA THR A 94 0.28 3.57 -3.23
C THR A 94 -0.36 4.92 -3.62
N THR A 95 0.20 6.03 -3.14
CA THR A 95 -0.28 7.38 -3.44
C THR A 95 -0.05 7.76 -4.90
N THR A 96 1.11 7.44 -5.47
CA THR A 96 1.38 7.68 -6.89
C THR A 96 0.44 6.88 -7.79
N ALA A 97 0.19 5.61 -7.46
CA ALA A 97 -0.81 4.79 -8.16
C ALA A 97 -2.23 5.39 -8.05
N TRP A 98 -2.61 5.89 -6.87
CA TRP A 98 -3.90 6.52 -6.66
C TRP A 98 -4.11 7.79 -7.48
N ILE A 99 -3.08 8.64 -7.56
CA ILE A 99 -3.11 9.85 -8.38
C ILE A 99 -3.19 9.48 -9.86
N GLY A 100 -2.35 8.55 -10.33
CA GLY A 100 -2.32 8.11 -11.73
C GLY A 100 -3.66 7.52 -12.18
N LEU A 101 -4.31 6.72 -11.32
CA LEU A 101 -5.62 6.14 -11.61
C LEU A 101 -6.77 7.15 -11.55
N ARG A 102 -6.56 8.36 -11.02
CA ARG A 102 -7.58 9.43 -11.00
C ARG A 102 -7.48 10.38 -12.17
N GLN A 103 -6.37 10.38 -12.90
CA GLN A 103 -6.23 11.23 -14.07
C GLN A 103 -7.14 10.70 -15.20
N PRO A 104 -7.94 11.57 -15.85
CA PRO A 104 -8.63 11.19 -17.07
C PRO A 104 -7.58 10.88 -18.15
N LEU A 105 -7.81 9.86 -18.97
CA LEU A 105 -6.98 9.61 -20.16
C LEU A 105 -7.00 10.88 -21.01
N ALA A 106 -5.82 11.46 -21.25
CA ALA A 106 -5.63 12.56 -22.19
C ALA A 106 -5.82 12.07 -23.64
#